data_AF-A0A170U4D8-F1
#
_entry.id   AF-A0A170U4D8-F1
#
_cell.length_a   1.000
_cell.length_b   1.000
_cell.length_c   1.000
_cell.angle_alpha   90.00
_cell.angle_beta   90.00
_cell.angle_gamma   90.00
#
_symmetry.space_group_name_H-M   'P 1'
#
loop_
_entity.id
_entity.type
_entity.pdbx_description
1 polymer ?
#
loop_
_entity_poly.entity_id
_entity_poly.type
_entity_poly.pdbx_seq_one_letter_code
_entity_poly.pdbx_strand_id
1 'polypeptide(L)'
;EAQRLISHLEFRAEQYPVALTLLKNRYENPRRMAYNHATALLKLPQLNSKSIDSYQDFLDHLSLHYQALVAMPEVDEHSAIVMTLLTSKLDSATAMKFEAHHRASNSATALPKPTESS
;
A
#
# COMPACT_ATOMS: atom_id res chain seq x y z
N GLU A 1 -10.24 -15.40 -6.74
CA GLU A 1 -8.92 -15.29 -7.40
C GLU A 1 -7.80 -15.84 -6.52
N ALA A 2 -7.69 -15.42 -5.25
CA ALA A 2 -6.69 -15.92 -4.30
C ALA A 2 -6.64 -17.45 -4.17
N GLN A 3 -7.78 -18.15 -4.15
CA GLN A 3 -7.84 -19.62 -4.10
C GLN A 3 -7.06 -20.28 -5.25
N ARG A 4 -7.08 -19.72 -6.47
CA ARG A 4 -6.39 -20.30 -7.63
C ARG A 4 -4.87 -20.18 -7.54
N LEU A 5 -4.37 -19.20 -6.78
CA LEU A 5 -2.93 -18.99 -6.55
C LEU A 5 -2.32 -20.00 -5.58
N ILE A 6 -3.14 -20.59 -4.71
CA ILE A 6 -2.65 -21.49 -3.66
C ILE A 6 -3.26 -22.90 -3.75
N SER A 7 -4.20 -23.14 -4.68
CA SER A 7 -4.91 -24.42 -4.80
C SER A 7 -4.02 -25.60 -5.21
N HIS A 8 -2.83 -25.33 -5.75
CA HIS A 8 -1.86 -26.37 -6.12
C HIS A 8 -0.89 -26.72 -4.99
N LEU A 9 -0.94 -25.99 -3.86
CA LEU A 9 -0.09 -26.27 -2.72
C LEU A 9 -0.72 -27.37 -1.86
N GLU A 10 0.11 -28.32 -1.41
CA GLU A 10 -0.34 -29.32 -0.46
C GLU A 10 -0.66 -28.68 0.89
N PHE A 11 -1.67 -29.20 1.59
CA PHE A 11 -2.06 -28.71 2.91
C PHE A 11 -1.08 -29.21 3.99
N ARG A 12 0.13 -28.65 4.00
CA ARG A 12 1.22 -28.98 4.93
C ARG A 12 1.80 -27.71 5.56
N ALA A 13 2.35 -27.87 6.77
CA ALA A 13 2.97 -26.78 7.51
C ALA A 13 4.07 -26.06 6.71
N GLU A 14 4.87 -26.82 5.95
CA GLU A 14 5.96 -26.29 5.12
C GLU A 14 5.49 -25.41 3.96
N GLN A 15 4.22 -25.55 3.54
CA GLN A 15 3.67 -24.83 2.38
C GLN A 15 3.05 -23.48 2.75
N TYR A 16 2.78 -23.21 4.04
CA TYR A 16 2.23 -21.91 4.47
C TYR A 16 3.12 -20.72 4.13
N PRO A 17 4.45 -20.75 4.33
CA PRO A 17 5.33 -19.65 3.94
C PRO A 17 5.27 -19.38 2.42
N VAL A 18 5.22 -20.44 1.60
CA VAL A 18 5.11 -20.33 0.14
C VAL A 18 3.77 -19.72 -0.26
N ALA A 19 2.67 -20.20 0.32
CA ALA A 19 1.33 -19.65 0.11
C ALA A 19 1.29 -18.16 0.49
N LEU A 20 1.86 -17.80 1.64
CA LEU A 20 1.91 -16.42 2.11
C LEU A 20 2.72 -15.53 1.17
N THR A 21 3.87 -15.99 0.68
CA THR A 21 4.69 -15.26 -0.30
C THR A 21 3.96 -15.08 -1.63
N LEU A 22 3.27 -16.11 -2.14
CA LEU A 22 2.49 -15.98 -3.37
C LEU A 22 1.34 -14.97 -3.23
N LEU A 23 0.67 -14.99 -2.09
CA LEU A 23 -0.38 -14.02 -1.79
C LEU A 23 0.18 -12.61 -1.63
N LYS A 24 1.30 -12.46 -0.91
CA LYS A 24 2.02 -11.19 -0.77
C LYS A 24 2.42 -10.63 -2.14
N ASN A 25 3.12 -11.40 -2.97
CA ASN A 25 3.54 -10.96 -4.29
C ASN A 25 2.37 -10.50 -5.18
N ARG A 26 1.18 -11.10 -5.02
CA ARG A 26 0.01 -10.72 -5.81
C ARG A 26 -0.76 -9.53 -5.23
N TYR A 27 -0.90 -9.46 -3.91
CA TYR A 27 -1.86 -8.60 -3.25
C TYR A 27 -1.24 -7.53 -2.35
N GLU A 28 0.03 -7.68 -1.98
CA GLU A 28 0.79 -6.65 -1.27
C GLU A 28 1.04 -5.50 -2.24
N ASN A 29 0.50 -4.34 -1.88
CA ASN A 29 0.72 -3.11 -2.61
C ASN A 29 1.01 -2.02 -1.59
N PRO A 30 2.29 -1.87 -1.18
CA PRO A 30 2.72 -0.91 -0.18
C PRO A 30 2.26 0.50 -0.52
N ARG A 31 2.28 0.86 -1.82
CA ARG A 31 1.77 2.15 -2.30
C ARG A 31 0.28 2.34 -2.05
N ARG A 32 -0.56 1.32 -2.28
CA ARG A 32 -2.00 1.42 -1.99
C ARG A 32 -2.25 1.53 -0.49
N MET A 33 -1.45 0.85 0.33
CA MET A 33 -1.53 0.97 1.79
C MET A 33 -1.12 2.37 2.23
N ALA A 34 -0.02 2.90 1.70
CA ALA A 34 0.43 4.26 1.93
C ALA A 34 -0.60 5.30 1.45
N TYR A 35 -1.21 5.10 0.27
CA TYR A 35 -2.30 5.93 -0.23
C TYR A 35 -3.48 5.98 0.75
N ASN A 36 -3.87 4.83 1.31
CA ASN A 36 -4.97 4.77 2.29
C ASN A 36 -4.63 5.56 3.56
N HIS A 37 -3.43 5.39 4.11
CA HIS A 37 -2.98 6.12 5.30
C HIS A 37 -2.86 7.63 5.05
N ALA A 38 -2.24 8.02 3.94
CA ALA A 38 -2.14 9.42 3.53
C ALA A 38 -3.53 10.04 3.28
N THR A 39 -4.45 9.28 2.69
CA THR A 39 -5.84 9.75 2.48
C THR A 39 -6.55 9.95 3.81
N ALA A 40 -6.34 9.06 4.79
CA ALA A 40 -6.92 9.19 6.12
C ALA A 40 -6.39 10.44 6.84
N LEU A 41 -5.08 10.72 6.74
CA LEU A 41 -4.47 11.95 7.26
C LEU A 41 -5.06 13.21 6.62
N LEU A 42 -5.20 13.22 5.29
CA LEU A 42 -5.78 14.36 4.55
C LEU A 42 -7.27 14.57 4.81
N LYS A 43 -7.97 13.55 5.32
CA LYS A 43 -9.41 13.59 5.66
C LYS A 43 -9.68 13.74 7.15
N LEU A 44 -8.65 13.95 7.98
CA LEU A 44 -8.86 14.21 9.40
C LEU A 44 -9.84 15.37 9.59
N PRO A 45 -10.81 15.25 10.52
CA PRO A 45 -11.83 16.26 10.71
C PRO A 45 -11.22 17.55 11.26
N GLN A 46 -11.89 18.68 11.02
CA GLN A 46 -11.56 19.92 11.70
C GLN A 46 -11.83 19.77 13.20
N LEU A 47 -10.84 20.08 14.03
CA LEU A 47 -10.99 20.06 15.47
C LEU A 47 -11.97 21.14 15.93
N ASN A 48 -12.94 20.73 16.76
CA ASN A 48 -13.80 21.66 17.48
C ASN A 48 -13.27 21.77 18.92
N SER A 49 -12.84 22.97 19.32
CA SER A 49 -12.19 23.24 20.61
C SER A 49 -13.04 22.91 21.85
N LYS A 50 -14.31 22.56 21.68
CA LYS A 50 -15.26 22.26 22.75
C LYS A 50 -15.25 20.82 23.26
N SER A 51 -14.55 19.90 22.60
CA SER A 51 -14.49 18.48 23.00
C SER A 51 -13.05 18.00 23.17
N ILE A 52 -12.66 17.71 24.42
CA ILE A 52 -11.35 17.14 24.76
C ILE A 52 -11.21 15.73 24.16
N ASP A 53 -12.29 14.95 24.15
CA ASP A 53 -12.29 13.60 23.57
C ASP A 53 -12.00 13.65 22.06
N SER A 54 -12.59 14.61 21.34
CA SER A 54 -12.32 14.80 19.90
C SER A 54 -10.85 15.16 19.59
N TYR A 55 -10.15 15.76 20.56
CA TYR A 55 -8.73 16.08 20.42
C TYR A 55 -7.84 14.85 20.63
N GLN A 56 -8.16 14.00 21.60
CA GLN A 56 -7.43 12.74 21.82
C GLN A 56 -7.61 11.80 20.63
N ASP A 57 -8.84 11.62 20.16
CA ASP A 57 -9.12 10.81 18.97
C ASP A 57 -8.35 11.32 17.75
N PHE A 58 -8.29 12.64 17.55
CA PHE A 58 -7.50 13.23 16.47
C PHE A 58 -6.01 12.89 16.58
N LEU A 59 -5.42 13.01 17.78
CA LEU A 59 -4.02 12.67 18.00
C LEU A 59 -3.74 11.19 17.76
N ASP A 60 -4.64 10.31 18.21
CA ASP A 60 -4.52 8.88 18.02
C ASP A 60 -4.58 8.50 16.54
N HIS A 61 -5.54 9.06 15.79
CA HIS A 61 -5.66 8.85 14.35
C HIS A 61 -4.46 9.40 13.57
N LEU A 62 -3.98 10.59 13.94
CA LEU A 62 -2.77 11.17 13.36
C LEU A 62 -1.56 10.28 13.61
N SER A 63 -1.33 9.91 14.87
CA SER A 63 -0.19 9.07 15.28
C SER A 63 -0.22 7.72 14.59
N LEU A 64 -1.38 7.05 14.57
CA LEU A 64 -1.57 5.75 13.93
C LEU A 64 -1.18 5.78 12.45
N HIS A 65 -1.75 6.72 11.68
CA HIS A 65 -1.54 6.76 10.24
C HIS A 65 -0.17 7.29 9.86
N TYR A 66 0.37 8.22 10.64
CA TYR A 66 1.73 8.71 10.46
C TYR A 66 2.76 7.61 10.73
N GLN A 67 2.70 6.94 11.88
CA GLN A 67 3.62 5.85 12.20
C GLN A 67 3.52 4.68 11.22
N ALA A 68 2.31 4.39 10.71
CA ALA A 68 2.14 3.38 9.67
C ALA A 68 2.85 3.74 8.37
N LEU A 69 2.88 5.02 7.98
CA LEU A 69 3.64 5.49 6.81
C LEU A 69 5.15 5.40 7.07
N VAL A 70 5.62 5.84 8.25
CA VAL A 70 7.04 5.75 8.66
C VAL A 70 7.57 4.32 8.64
N ALA A 71 6.72 3.36 9.02
CA ALA A 71 7.08 1.95 9.07
C ALA A 71 7.16 1.27 7.69
N MET A 72 6.81 1.96 6.59
CA MET A 72 6.85 1.40 5.23
C MET A 72 8.19 1.72 4.55
N PRO A 73 9.16 0.77 4.49
CA PRO A 73 10.50 1.04 3.97
C PRO A 73 10.53 1.31 2.45
N GLU A 74 9.52 0.86 1.72
CA GLU A 74 9.44 0.98 0.26
C GLU A 74 8.74 2.27 -0.23
N VAL A 75 8.20 3.07 0.70
CA VAL A 75 7.43 4.26 0.35
C VAL A 75 7.91 5.45 1.17
N ASP A 76 8.48 6.44 0.49
CA ASP A 76 8.78 7.74 1.09
C ASP A 76 7.47 8.45 1.51
N GLU A 77 7.37 8.85 2.77
CA GLU A 77 6.16 9.43 3.36
C GLU A 77 5.72 10.71 2.63
N HIS A 78 6.69 11.55 2.27
CA HIS A 78 6.42 12.79 1.54
C HIS A 78 5.85 12.48 0.15
N SER A 79 6.45 11.53 -0.54
CA SER A 79 5.97 11.03 -1.82
C SER A 79 4.57 10.43 -1.69
N ALA A 80 4.26 9.68 -0.62
CA ALA A 80 2.93 9.11 -0.41
C ALA A 80 1.85 10.19 -0.27
N ILE A 81 2.10 11.25 0.50
CA ILE A 81 1.16 12.34 0.70
C ILE A 81 0.95 13.12 -0.61
N VAL A 82 2.02 13.49 -1.31
CA VAL A 82 1.94 14.21 -2.59
C VAL A 82 1.23 13.39 -3.65
N MET A 83 1.57 12.10 -3.76
CA MET A 83 0.90 11.18 -4.70
C MET A 83 -0.59 11.04 -4.38
N THR A 84 -0.96 10.96 -3.10
CA THR A 84 -2.36 10.89 -2.68
C THR A 84 -3.13 12.14 -3.04
N LEU A 85 -2.52 13.32 -2.86
CA LEU A 85 -3.11 14.59 -3.26
C LEU A 85 -3.36 14.63 -4.78
N LEU A 86 -2.36 14.27 -5.58
CA LEU A 86 -2.46 14.28 -7.04
C LEU A 86 -3.47 13.25 -7.56
N THR A 87 -3.43 12.03 -7.03
CA THR A 87 -4.36 10.95 -7.43
C THR A 87 -5.80 11.23 -6.98
N SER A 88 -6.02 11.99 -5.90
CA SER A 88 -7.36 12.45 -5.49
C SER A 88 -8.02 13.40 -6.51
N LYS A 89 -7.26 13.99 -7.44
CA LYS A 89 -7.77 14.84 -8.51
C LYS A 89 -8.19 14.05 -9.76
N LEU A 90 -7.85 12.77 -9.83
CA LEU A 90 -8.19 11.91 -10.95
C LEU A 90 -9.60 11.32 -10.73
N ASP A 91 -10.34 11.15 -11.82
CA ASP A 91 -11.57 10.35 -11.78
C ASP A 91 -11.22 8.86 -11.58
N SER A 92 -12.22 8.06 -11.17
CA SER A 92 -12.00 6.65 -10.86
C SER A 92 -11.40 5.86 -12.03
N ALA A 93 -11.77 6.19 -13.27
CA ALA A 93 -11.27 5.51 -14.46
C ALA A 93 -9.79 5.83 -14.71
N THR A 94 -9.37 7.10 -14.56
CA THR A 94 -7.98 7.52 -14.77
C THR A 94 -7.08 7.07 -13.62
N ALA A 95 -7.56 7.13 -12.37
CA ALA A 95 -6.83 6.60 -11.21
C ALA A 95 -6.49 5.12 -11.36
N MET A 96 -7.45 4.31 -11.87
CA MET A 96 -7.23 2.89 -12.11
C MET A 96 -6.18 2.63 -13.21
N LYS A 97 -6.19 3.41 -14.29
CA LYS A 97 -5.17 3.32 -15.36
C LYS A 97 -3.79 3.76 -14.86
N PHE A 98 -3.73 4.84 -14.10
CA PHE A 98 -2.50 5.34 -13.49
C PHE A 98 -1.84 4.27 -12.61
N GLU A 99 -2.64 3.62 -11.76
CA GLU A 99 -2.20 2.52 -10.91
C GLU A 99 -1.72 1.31 -11.72
N ALA A 100 -2.44 0.94 -12.78
CA ALA A 100 -2.05 -0.17 -13.66
C ALA A 100 -0.71 0.08 -14.37
N HIS A 101 -0.51 1.31 -14.90
CA HIS A 101 0.74 1.71 -15.54
C HIS A 101 1.92 1.66 -14.56
N HIS A 102 1.72 2.11 -13.33
CA HIS A 102 2.77 2.14 -12.31
C HIS A 102 3.15 0.73 -11.83
N ARG A 103 2.19 -0.20 -11.71
CA ARG A 103 2.49 -1.60 -11.37
C ARG A 103 3.32 -2.29 -12.46
N ALA A 104 3.00 -2.04 -13.72
CA ALA A 104 3.77 -2.56 -14.85
C ALA A 104 5.22 -2.04 -14.82
N SER A 105 5.41 -0.75 -14.51
CA SER A 105 6.73 -0.14 -14.41
C SER A 105 7.59 -0.73 -13.27
N ASN A 106 7.02 -0.97 -12.07
CA ASN A 106 7.74 -1.62 -10.97
C ASN A 106 8.09 -3.08 -11.28
N SER A 107 7.22 -3.81 -12.00
CA SER A 107 7.49 -5.21 -12.36
C SER A 107 8.60 -5.35 -13.41
N ALA A 108 8.78 -4.35 -14.29
CA ALA A 108 9.82 -4.36 -15.33
C ALA A 108 11.23 -4.11 -14.78
N THR A 109 11.35 -3.46 -13.61
CA THR A 109 12.64 -3.22 -12.94
C THR A 109 13.12 -4.40 -12.10
N ALA A 110 12.28 -5.44 -11.92
CA ALA A 110 12.54 -6.58 -11.03
C ALA A 110 13.07 -7.84 -11.76
N LEU A 111 13.29 -7.82 -13.09
CA LEU A 111 13.92 -8.94 -13.79
C LEU A 111 15.46 -8.86 -13.68
N PRO A 112 16.16 -9.83 -13.05
CA PRO A 112 17.60 -9.95 -13.22
C PRO A 112 17.89 -10.33 -14.67
N LYS A 113 18.86 -9.64 -15.29
CA LYS A 113 19.41 -10.03 -16.60
C LYS A 113 19.85 -11.51 -16.52
N PRO A 114 19.56 -12.34 -17.54
CA PRO A 114 20.10 -13.68 -17.57
C PRO A 114 21.63 -13.57 -17.56
N THR A 115 22.26 -14.21 -16.59
CA THR A 115 23.70 -14.41 -16.56
C THR A 115 24.07 -15.19 -17.81
N GLU A 116 24.62 -14.50 -18.81
CA GLU A 116 25.32 -15.13 -19.92
C GLU A 116 26.53 -15.86 -19.33
N SER A 117 26.41 -17.16 -19.18
CA SER A 117 27.52 -18.06 -18.92
C SER A 117 28.36 -18.18 -20.19
N SER A 118 29.59 -17.66 -20.15
CA SER A 118 30.70 -18.00 -21.03
C SER A 118 31.93 -18.28 -20.18
#